data_AF-A0A3D5Q3U5-F1
#
_entry.id   AF-A0A3D5Q3U5-F1
#
_cell.length_a   1.000
_cell.length_b   1.000
_cell.length_c   1.000
_cell.angle_alpha   90.00
_cell.angle_beta   90.00
_cell.angle_gamma   90.00
#
_symmetry.space_group_name_H-M   'P 1'
#
loop_
_entity.id
_entity.type
_entity.pdbx_description
1 polymer ?
#
loop_
_entity_poly.entity_id
_entity_poly.type
_entity_poly.pdbx_seq_one_letter_code
_entity_poly.pdbx_strand_id
1 'polypeptide(L)'
;MGGIALFGLLVILYPRAQAYFKLRGVVPTRFNRQRREVCLVPSDSDTPVFVPWEEIQAWVVQAQGATQYGVQRQYSFGFGGVDPNTGMGTSLELMSGGQPLAISTWEALRAYMEYEVNALEEIQDPQDLQKPGDPPWEGVHTFHNARERMRRRRRNGEVGPTYPFFWYCYHLLTLWTLPNHLTEWEVRKVQRLNRRATPESVLRWSEPLPEMEWAKPSDTFKRLSQKVR
;
A
#
# COMPACT_ATOMS: atom_id res chain seq x y z
N MET A 1 10.08 40.90 3.87
CA MET A 1 9.35 39.73 4.42
C MET A 1 8.72 38.82 3.36
N GLY A 2 8.30 39.31 2.18
CA GLY A 2 7.71 38.47 1.13
C GLY A 2 8.63 37.41 0.50
N GLY A 3 9.92 37.71 0.33
CA GLY A 3 10.88 36.77 -0.31
C GLY A 3 11.15 35.50 0.50
N ILE A 4 11.19 35.60 1.84
CA ILE A 4 11.42 34.45 2.72
C ILE A 4 10.19 33.54 2.76
N ALA A 5 8.99 34.13 2.80
CA ALA A 5 7.73 33.38 2.73
C ALA A 5 7.58 32.66 1.38
N LEU A 6 7.94 33.31 0.28
CA LEU A 6 7.93 32.71 -1.06
C LEU A 6 8.94 31.56 -1.19
N PHE A 7 10.15 31.73 -0.66
CA PHE A 7 11.17 30.69 -0.65
C PHE A 7 10.74 29.47 0.18
N GLY A 8 10.19 29.69 1.38
CA GLY A 8 9.66 28.60 2.21
C GLY A 8 8.53 27.83 1.53
N LEU A 9 7.64 28.54 0.82
CA LEU A 9 6.56 27.92 0.06
C LEU A 9 7.08 27.09 -1.12
N LEU A 10 8.11 27.56 -1.84
CA LEU A 10 8.74 26.81 -2.92
C LEU A 10 9.41 25.53 -2.42
N VAL A 11 10.09 25.57 -1.27
CA VAL A 11 10.72 24.39 -0.64
C VAL A 11 9.67 23.33 -0.28
N ILE A 12 8.47 23.72 0.14
CA ILE A 12 7.39 22.79 0.47
C ILE A 12 6.71 22.24 -0.80
N LEU A 13 6.51 23.07 -1.81
CA LEU A 13 5.78 22.70 -3.03
C LEU A 13 6.63 21.89 -4.01
N TYR A 14 7.95 22.11 -4.06
CA TYR A 14 8.81 21.46 -5.04
C TYR A 14 8.85 19.92 -4.91
N PRO A 15 9.08 19.32 -3.72
CA PRO A 15 9.04 17.86 -3.56
C PRO A 15 7.66 17.29 -3.91
N ARG A 16 6.58 18.03 -3.58
CA ARG A 16 5.21 17.64 -3.93
C ARG A 16 4.97 17.65 -5.44
N ALA A 17 5.47 18.66 -6.13
CA ALA A 17 5.41 18.73 -7.58
C ALA A 17 6.21 17.59 -8.22
N GLN A 18 7.43 17.34 -7.75
CA GLN A 18 8.24 16.22 -8.22
C GLN A 18 7.55 14.87 -8.00
N ALA A 19 7.02 14.61 -6.80
CA ALA A 19 6.26 13.39 -6.52
C ALA A 19 5.04 13.25 -7.43
N TYR A 20 4.32 14.35 -7.69
CA TYR A 20 3.19 14.35 -8.62
C TYR A 20 3.61 13.98 -10.05
N PHE A 21 4.73 14.53 -10.54
CA PHE A 21 5.23 14.19 -11.87
C PHE A 21 5.74 12.75 -11.96
N LYS A 22 6.35 12.22 -10.89
CA LYS A 22 6.78 10.81 -10.82
C LYS A 22 5.61 9.84 -10.83
N LEU A 23 4.49 10.19 -10.18
CA LEU A 23 3.29 9.36 -10.16
C LEU A 23 2.44 9.49 -11.43
N ARG A 24 2.73 10.49 -12.28
CA ARG A 24 1.96 10.74 -13.49
C ARG A 24 2.36 9.71 -14.56
N GLY A 25 1.43 8.84 -14.93
CA GLY A 25 1.65 7.82 -15.95
C GLY A 25 2.09 6.46 -15.40
N VAL A 26 2.39 6.36 -14.10
CA VAL A 26 2.67 5.07 -13.47
C VAL A 26 1.37 4.30 -13.32
N VAL A 27 1.31 3.13 -13.95
CA VAL A 27 0.20 2.20 -13.77
C VAL A 27 0.47 1.39 -12.51
N PRO A 28 -0.43 1.37 -11.52
CA PRO A 28 -0.23 0.58 -10.32
C PRO A 28 -0.24 -0.91 -10.66
N THR A 29 0.67 -1.67 -10.05
CA THR A 29 0.61 -3.14 -10.05
C THR A 29 -0.70 -3.60 -9.42
N ARG A 30 -1.34 -4.60 -10.04
CA ARG A 30 -2.62 -5.13 -9.59
C ARG A 30 -2.55 -6.64 -9.45
N PHE A 31 -3.22 -7.14 -8.42
CA PHE A 31 -3.33 -8.56 -8.13
C PHE A 31 -4.78 -8.97 -8.30
N ASN A 32 -5.03 -10.03 -9.09
CA ASN A 32 -6.36 -10.59 -9.25
C ASN A 32 -6.38 -12.01 -8.69
N ARG A 33 -6.98 -12.16 -7.50
CA ARG A 33 -7.12 -13.45 -6.82
C ARG A 33 -8.01 -14.42 -7.59
N GLN A 34 -9.09 -13.93 -8.21
CA GLN A 34 -10.07 -14.76 -8.91
C GLN A 34 -9.45 -15.40 -10.16
N ARG A 35 -8.59 -14.67 -10.86
CA ARG A 35 -7.81 -15.17 -12.00
C ARG A 35 -6.51 -15.87 -11.58
N ARG A 36 -6.05 -15.66 -10.34
CA ARG A 36 -4.72 -16.05 -9.83
C ARG A 36 -3.59 -15.52 -10.73
N GLU A 37 -3.67 -14.24 -11.06
CA GLU A 37 -2.73 -13.55 -11.95
C GLU A 37 -2.32 -12.19 -11.36
N VAL A 38 -1.16 -11.69 -11.79
CA VAL A 38 -0.65 -10.37 -11.44
C VAL A 38 -0.38 -9.57 -12.69
N CYS A 39 -0.88 -8.34 -12.70
CA CYS A 39 -0.67 -7.38 -13.77
C CYS A 39 0.52 -6.48 -13.39
N LEU A 40 1.62 -6.62 -14.12
CA LEU A 40 2.79 -5.77 -14.05
C LEU A 40 2.82 -4.87 -15.28
N VAL A 41 3.09 -3.58 -15.11
CA VAL A 41 3.31 -2.66 -16.23
C VAL A 41 4.75 -2.17 -16.12
N PRO A 42 5.64 -2.56 -17.06
CA PRO A 42 7.01 -2.07 -17.07
C PRO A 42 7.04 -0.54 -17.14
N SER A 43 7.98 0.10 -16.44
CA SER A 43 8.13 1.57 -16.51
C SER A 43 8.42 2.08 -17.92
N ASP A 44 8.98 1.22 -18.78
CA ASP A 44 9.43 1.57 -20.13
C ASP A 44 8.42 1.19 -21.23
N SER A 45 7.30 0.56 -20.87
CA SER A 45 6.26 0.15 -21.81
C SER A 45 4.85 0.27 -21.23
N ASP A 46 3.92 0.87 -21.99
CA ASP A 46 2.51 0.95 -21.63
C ASP A 46 1.76 -0.38 -21.79
N THR A 47 2.44 -1.45 -22.22
CA THR A 47 1.86 -2.77 -22.39
C THR A 47 1.79 -3.53 -21.06
N PRO A 48 0.59 -3.87 -20.55
CA PRO A 48 0.46 -4.66 -19.35
C PRO A 48 0.86 -6.11 -19.59
N VAL A 49 1.66 -6.65 -18.68
CA VAL A 49 2.08 -8.05 -18.64
C VAL A 49 1.29 -8.76 -17.55
N PHE A 50 0.57 -9.81 -17.94
CA PHE A 50 -0.16 -10.67 -17.01
C PHE A 50 0.67 -11.92 -16.73
N VAL A 51 1.04 -12.11 -15.47
CA VAL A 51 1.84 -13.26 -15.02
C VAL A 51 0.98 -14.14 -14.11
N PRO A 52 0.89 -15.46 -14.36
CA PRO A 52 0.26 -16.38 -13.43
C PRO A 52 0.92 -16.34 -12.04
N TRP A 53 0.12 -16.34 -10.98
CA TRP A 53 0.61 -16.25 -9.60
C TRP A 53 1.63 -17.34 -9.26
N GLU A 54 1.45 -18.54 -9.80
CA GLU A 54 2.32 -19.70 -9.54
C GLU A 54 3.67 -19.62 -10.27
N GLU A 55 3.79 -18.74 -11.26
CA GLU A 55 5.02 -18.50 -12.02
C GLU A 55 5.82 -17.29 -11.50
N ILE A 56 5.25 -16.54 -10.56
CA ILE A 56 5.91 -15.36 -9.98
C ILE A 56 7.08 -15.80 -9.12
N GLN A 57 8.19 -15.11 -9.34
CA GLN A 57 9.38 -15.23 -8.52
C GLN A 57 9.42 -14.03 -7.58
N ALA A 58 9.72 -14.30 -6.31
CA ALA A 58 9.90 -13.29 -5.28
C ALA A 58 11.31 -13.42 -4.69
N TRP A 59 11.95 -12.30 -4.42
CA TRP A 59 13.31 -12.25 -3.88
C TRP A 59 13.46 -11.10 -2.88
N VAL A 60 14.50 -11.21 -2.07
CA VAL A 60 14.94 -10.15 -1.15
C VAL A 60 16.39 -9.83 -1.49
N VAL A 61 16.67 -8.58 -1.82
CA VAL A 61 18.04 -8.11 -2.05
C VAL A 61 18.54 -7.46 -0.78
N GLN A 62 19.78 -7.78 -0.39
CA GLN A 62 20.49 -7.08 0.66
C GLN A 62 21.72 -6.42 0.05
N ALA A 63 21.77 -5.09 0.13
CA ALA A 63 22.96 -4.30 -0.17
C ALA A 63 23.64 -3.92 1.15
N GLN A 64 24.97 -4.03 1.20
CA GLN A 64 25.75 -3.63 2.36
C GLN A 64 26.91 -2.74 1.91
N GLY A 65 27.06 -1.58 2.56
CA GLY A 65 28.16 -0.65 2.37
C GLY A 65 28.88 -0.38 3.68
N ALA A 66 30.22 -0.31 3.65
CA ALA A 66 31.01 0.13 4.79
C ALA A 66 31.38 1.61 4.62
N THR A 67 31.10 2.43 5.64
CA THR A 67 31.46 3.85 5.68
C THR A 67 32.31 4.13 6.92
N GLN A 68 32.92 5.32 7.01
CA GLN A 68 33.63 5.77 8.22
C GLN A 68 32.73 5.80 9.46
N TYR A 69 31.41 5.85 9.28
CA TYR A 69 30.41 5.87 10.35
C TYR A 69 29.82 4.48 10.65
N GLY A 70 30.38 3.41 10.05
CA GLY A 70 29.95 2.03 10.25
C GLY A 70 29.33 1.38 9.02
N VAL A 71 28.80 0.18 9.22
CA VAL A 71 28.19 -0.66 8.18
C VAL A 71 26.72 -0.28 8.00
N GLN A 72 26.37 0.18 6.81
CA GLN A 72 24.98 0.43 6.41
C GLN A 72 24.46 -0.76 5.60
N ARG A 73 23.26 -1.24 5.95
CA ARG A 73 22.55 -2.29 5.23
C ARG A 73 21.26 -1.73 4.69
N GLN A 74 20.97 -2.04 3.44
CA GLN A 74 19.72 -1.71 2.77
C GLN A 74 19.09 -3.01 2.29
N TYR A 75 17.78 -3.11 2.42
CA TYR A 75 17.01 -4.26 1.99
C TYR A 75 16.00 -3.82 0.94
N SER A 76 15.76 -4.66 -0.05
CA SER A 76 14.62 -4.50 -0.96
C SER A 76 13.90 -5.82 -1.11
N PHE A 77 12.60 -5.74 -1.29
CA PHE A 77 11.74 -6.84 -1.67
C PHE A 77 11.38 -6.66 -3.13
N GLY A 78 11.63 -7.68 -3.95
CA GLY A 78 11.29 -7.68 -5.36
C GLY A 78 10.42 -8.88 -5.71
N PHE A 79 9.54 -8.70 -6.69
CA PHE A 79 8.88 -9.82 -7.34
C PHE A 79 8.69 -9.52 -8.82
N GLY A 80 8.61 -10.57 -9.62
CA GLY A 80 8.49 -10.44 -11.06
C GLY A 80 8.22 -11.75 -11.74
N GLY A 81 7.99 -11.66 -13.04
CA GLY A 81 7.75 -12.80 -13.92
C GLY A 81 8.23 -12.51 -15.32
N VAL A 82 8.25 -13.55 -16.14
CA VAL A 82 8.61 -13.45 -17.56
C VAL A 82 7.31 -13.34 -18.35
N ASP A 83 7.24 -12.37 -19.27
CA ASP A 83 6.13 -12.30 -20.21
C ASP A 83 6.18 -13.52 -21.15
N PRO A 84 5.13 -14.36 -21.21
CA PRO A 84 5.10 -15.52 -22.12
C PRO A 84 5.24 -15.15 -23.59
N ASN A 85 4.78 -13.96 -23.99
CA ASN A 85 4.77 -13.53 -25.39
C ASN A 85 6.10 -12.92 -25.83
N THR A 86 6.70 -12.11 -24.95
CA THR A 86 7.88 -11.31 -25.28
C THR A 86 9.17 -11.92 -24.74
N GLY A 87 9.09 -12.85 -23.78
CA GLY A 87 10.24 -13.43 -23.10
C GLY A 87 11.01 -12.45 -22.22
N MET A 88 10.52 -11.22 -22.06
CA MET A 88 11.14 -10.19 -21.24
C MET A 88 10.67 -10.30 -19.79
N GLY A 89 11.62 -10.28 -18.85
CA GLY A 89 11.34 -10.27 -17.42
C GLY A 89 10.86 -8.89 -16.97
N THR A 90 9.69 -8.83 -16.33
CA THR A 90 9.18 -7.62 -15.67
C THR A 90 9.22 -7.83 -14.17
N SER A 91 9.81 -6.87 -13.45
CA SER A 91 9.92 -6.91 -11.99
C SER A 91 9.50 -5.59 -11.36
N LEU A 92 9.02 -5.69 -10.12
CA LEU A 92 8.81 -4.55 -9.24
C LEU A 92 9.69 -4.73 -8.01
N GLU A 93 10.47 -3.70 -7.68
CA GLU A 93 11.29 -3.67 -6.48
C GLU A 93 10.84 -2.56 -5.53
N LEU A 94 10.65 -2.93 -4.27
CA LEU A 94 10.22 -2.06 -3.18
C LEU A 94 11.33 -2.02 -2.13
N MET A 95 11.71 -0.81 -1.71
CA MET A 95 12.65 -0.67 -0.60
C MET A 95 12.01 -1.16 0.70
N SER A 96 12.80 -1.84 1.52
CA SER A 96 12.38 -2.35 2.83
C SER A 96 13.33 -1.87 3.93
N GLY A 97 12.76 -1.56 5.09
CA GLY A 97 13.52 -1.12 6.27
C GLY A 97 14.32 -2.23 6.95
N GLY A 98 14.12 -3.49 6.56
CA GLY A 98 14.81 -4.64 7.14
C GLY A 98 14.44 -5.96 6.45
N GLN A 99 15.30 -6.96 6.57
CA GLN A 99 15.02 -8.30 6.02
C GLN A 99 13.69 -8.89 6.52
N PRO A 100 13.34 -8.84 7.82
CA PRO A 100 12.07 -9.38 8.28
C PRO A 100 10.86 -8.66 7.67
N LEU A 101 10.97 -7.35 7.42
CA LEU A 101 9.91 -6.56 6.80
C LEU A 101 9.74 -6.88 5.31
N ALA A 102 10.84 -7.18 4.62
CA ALA A 102 10.79 -7.64 3.24
C ALA A 102 10.06 -9.00 3.14
N ILE A 103 10.40 -9.94 4.03
CA ILE A 103 9.74 -11.25 4.12
C ILE A 103 8.27 -11.09 4.50
N SER A 104 7.94 -10.24 5.48
CA SER A 104 6.55 -10.03 5.88
C SER A 104 5.71 -9.40 4.77
N THR A 105 6.31 -8.57 3.91
CA THR A 105 5.62 -8.00 2.75
C THR A 105 5.22 -9.09 1.75
N TRP A 106 6.11 -10.07 1.51
CA TRP A 106 5.79 -11.24 0.71
C TRP A 106 4.69 -12.11 1.33
N GLU A 107 4.79 -12.39 2.63
CA GLU A 107 3.75 -13.16 3.34
C GLU A 107 2.40 -12.44 3.35
N ALA A 108 2.37 -11.11 3.42
CA ALA A 108 1.13 -10.34 3.29
C ALA A 108 0.50 -10.47 1.90
N LEU A 109 1.32 -10.43 0.82
CA LEU A 109 0.84 -10.68 -0.54
C LEU A 109 0.30 -12.11 -0.71
N ARG A 110 1.02 -13.10 -0.18
CA ARG A 110 0.55 -14.50 -0.14
C ARG A 110 -0.76 -14.63 0.64
N ALA A 111 -0.88 -13.98 1.79
CA ALA A 111 -2.09 -14.01 2.59
C ALA A 111 -3.31 -13.48 1.83
N TYR A 112 -3.13 -12.41 1.05
CA TYR A 112 -4.17 -11.90 0.16
C TYR A 112 -4.52 -12.87 -0.98
N MET A 113 -3.51 -13.46 -1.63
CA MET A 113 -3.71 -14.33 -2.80
C MET A 113 -4.14 -15.77 -2.48
N GLU A 114 -3.82 -16.28 -1.29
CA GLU A 114 -4.01 -17.69 -0.92
C GLU A 114 -4.88 -17.91 0.32
N TYR A 115 -4.76 -17.08 1.35
CA TYR A 115 -5.45 -17.27 2.63
C TYR A 115 -6.71 -16.42 2.79
N GLU A 116 -7.15 -15.75 1.71
CA GLU A 116 -8.35 -14.90 1.67
C GLU A 116 -8.35 -13.72 2.66
N VAL A 117 -7.17 -13.29 3.11
CA VAL A 117 -7.04 -12.11 3.96
C VAL A 117 -7.19 -10.84 3.11
N ASN A 118 -8.24 -10.06 3.34
CA ASN A 118 -8.55 -8.92 2.48
C ASN A 118 -8.00 -7.59 3.03
N ALA A 119 -7.75 -7.51 4.34
CA ALA A 119 -7.29 -6.28 4.97
C ALA A 119 -6.31 -6.57 6.12
N LEU A 120 -5.34 -5.68 6.35
CA LEU A 120 -4.42 -5.81 7.48
C LEU A 120 -5.19 -5.73 8.82
N GLU A 121 -6.27 -4.96 8.82
CA GLU A 121 -7.21 -4.76 9.92
C GLU A 121 -7.90 -6.07 10.34
N GLU A 122 -8.13 -7.01 9.41
CA GLU A 122 -8.66 -8.35 9.74
C GLU A 122 -7.68 -9.15 10.59
N ILE A 123 -6.38 -8.91 10.44
CA ILE A 123 -5.32 -9.57 11.22
C ILE A 123 -5.01 -8.78 12.50
N GLN A 124 -4.91 -7.46 12.39
CA GLN A 124 -4.51 -6.56 13.47
C GLN A 124 -5.07 -5.15 13.23
N ASP A 125 -6.18 -4.80 13.89
CA ASP A 125 -6.50 -3.40 14.18
C ASP A 125 -6.09 -3.07 15.63
N PRO A 126 -4.86 -2.55 15.86
CA PRO A 126 -4.40 -2.26 17.20
C PRO A 126 -5.16 -1.09 17.85
N GLN A 127 -5.99 -0.35 17.11
CA GLN A 127 -6.57 0.90 17.56
C GLN A 127 -8.10 0.97 17.39
N ASP A 128 -8.77 0.01 16.77
CA ASP A 128 -10.25 0.03 16.60
C ASP A 128 -10.70 1.38 15.99
N LEU A 129 -9.94 1.86 15.01
CA LEU A 129 -10.08 3.21 14.43
C LEU A 129 -10.91 3.23 13.15
N GLN A 130 -11.02 2.10 12.47
CA GLN A 130 -11.91 1.95 11.32
C GLN A 130 -13.16 1.18 11.76
N LYS A 131 -14.32 1.62 11.28
CA LYS A 131 -15.60 0.95 11.50
C LYS A 131 -16.01 0.19 10.23
N PRO A 132 -16.91 -0.81 10.34
CA PRO A 132 -17.49 -1.45 9.17
C PRO A 132 -18.13 -0.41 8.23
N GLY A 133 -17.63 -0.33 7.00
CA GLY A 133 -18.10 0.61 5.97
C GLY A 133 -17.24 1.87 5.79
N ASP A 134 -16.21 2.07 6.61
CA ASP A 134 -15.22 3.12 6.38
C ASP A 134 -14.32 2.80 5.16
N PRO A 135 -13.80 3.82 4.46
CA PRO A 135 -12.85 3.58 3.39
C PRO A 135 -11.51 3.04 3.94
N PRO A 136 -10.75 2.27 3.14
CA PRO A 136 -9.54 1.58 3.60
C PRO A 136 -8.31 2.50 3.76
N TRP A 137 -8.47 3.83 3.65
CA TRP A 137 -7.39 4.80 3.79
C TRP A 137 -7.71 5.75 4.95
N GLU A 138 -6.69 6.32 5.59
CA GLU A 138 -6.90 7.28 6.67
C GLU A 138 -7.51 8.60 6.16
N GLY A 139 -8.42 9.20 6.94
CA GLY A 139 -9.14 10.40 6.53
C GLY A 139 -9.94 11.04 7.66
N VAL A 140 -11.00 11.78 7.33
CA VAL A 140 -11.78 12.52 8.34
C VAL A 140 -12.58 11.57 9.23
N HIS A 141 -13.01 10.42 8.68
CA HIS A 141 -13.68 9.36 9.43
C HIS A 141 -12.80 8.81 10.57
N THR A 142 -11.49 8.59 10.36
CA THR A 142 -10.59 8.08 11.42
C THR A 142 -10.51 9.05 12.59
N PHE A 143 -10.52 10.36 12.34
CA PHE A 143 -10.58 11.37 13.40
C PHE A 143 -11.90 11.31 14.18
N HIS A 144 -13.03 11.19 13.48
CA HIS A 144 -14.33 11.06 14.14
C HIS A 144 -14.41 9.78 14.98
N ASN A 145 -13.91 8.66 14.47
CA ASN A 145 -13.84 7.39 15.18
C ASN A 145 -12.90 7.48 16.39
N ALA A 146 -11.74 8.11 16.26
CA ALA A 146 -10.82 8.35 17.37
C ALA A 146 -11.47 9.19 18.47
N ARG A 147 -12.23 10.21 18.10
CA ARG A 147 -12.99 11.06 19.04
C ARG A 147 -14.09 10.28 19.74
N GLU A 148 -14.84 9.46 19.00
CA GLU A 148 -15.90 8.63 19.55
C GLU A 148 -15.34 7.57 20.50
N ARG A 149 -14.24 6.91 20.11
CA ARG A 149 -13.49 5.99 20.97
C ARG A 149 -13.06 6.67 22.26
N MET A 150 -12.46 7.86 22.19
CA MET A 150 -12.09 8.63 23.39
C MET A 150 -13.30 8.92 24.29
N ARG A 151 -14.45 9.30 23.72
CA ARG A 151 -15.69 9.53 24.48
C ARG A 151 -16.26 8.25 25.08
N ARG A 152 -16.19 7.12 24.36
CA ARG A 152 -16.57 5.78 24.84
C ARG A 152 -15.74 5.41 26.06
N ARG A 153 -14.41 5.49 25.95
CA ARG A 153 -13.47 5.21 27.05
C ARG A 153 -13.75 6.08 28.27
N ARG A 154 -14.10 7.37 28.05
CA ARG A 154 -14.49 8.28 29.14
C ARG A 154 -15.80 7.87 29.81
N ARG A 155 -16.81 7.47 29.02
CA ARG A 155 -18.12 6.99 29.53
C ARG A 155 -17.97 5.69 30.32
N ASN A 156 -17.10 4.81 29.87
CA ASN A 156 -16.80 3.52 30.51
C ASN A 156 -15.90 3.67 31.76
N GLY A 157 -15.42 4.88 32.08
CA GLY A 157 -14.53 5.11 33.22
C GLY A 157 -13.09 4.63 33.02
N GLU A 158 -12.71 4.18 31.81
CA GLU A 158 -11.35 3.72 31.50
C GLU A 158 -10.31 4.84 31.54
N VAL A 159 -10.74 6.10 31.34
CA VAL A 159 -9.86 7.28 31.31
C VAL A 159 -10.39 8.41 32.20
N GLY A 160 -9.48 9.07 32.92
CA GLY A 160 -9.75 10.24 33.77
C GLY A 160 -10.14 11.50 32.97
N PRO A 161 -10.59 12.57 33.64
CA PRO A 161 -11.02 13.83 32.98
C PRO A 161 -9.87 14.57 32.29
N THR A 162 -8.63 14.32 32.70
CA THR A 162 -7.42 14.93 32.12
C THR A 162 -7.13 14.42 30.71
N TYR A 163 -7.47 13.17 30.40
CA TYR A 163 -7.19 12.57 29.11
C TYR A 163 -7.91 13.26 27.94
N PRO A 164 -9.24 13.50 27.99
CA PRO A 164 -9.92 14.30 26.97
C PRO A 164 -9.35 15.72 26.79
N PHE A 165 -8.93 16.38 27.87
CA PHE A 165 -8.33 17.72 27.80
C PHE A 165 -7.07 17.71 26.94
N PHE A 166 -6.10 16.85 27.26
CA PHE A 166 -4.88 16.73 26.48
C PHE A 166 -5.14 16.21 25.06
N TRP A 167 -6.12 15.32 24.88
CA TRP A 167 -6.55 14.87 23.56
C TRP A 167 -6.99 16.05 22.69
N TYR A 168 -7.82 16.95 23.20
CA TYR A 168 -8.26 18.13 22.46
C TYR A 168 -7.14 19.16 22.24
N CYS A 169 -6.28 19.39 23.24
CA CYS A 169 -5.12 20.29 23.08
C CYS A 169 -4.16 19.79 22.00
N TYR A 170 -3.85 18.49 21.99
CA TYR A 170 -3.01 17.88 20.96
C TYR A 170 -3.60 18.10 19.56
N HIS A 171 -4.90 17.79 19.38
CA HIS A 171 -5.54 17.98 18.07
C HIS A 171 -5.66 19.44 17.67
N LEU A 172 -5.79 20.39 18.61
CA LEU A 172 -5.75 21.81 18.28
C LEU A 172 -4.37 22.23 17.75
N LEU A 173 -3.29 21.73 18.38
CA LEU A 173 -1.92 21.98 17.95
C LEU A 173 -1.60 21.35 16.58
N THR A 174 -2.22 20.21 16.25
CA THR A 174 -2.06 19.53 14.96
C THR A 174 -3.07 19.96 13.89
N LEU A 175 -3.67 21.15 14.02
CA LEU A 175 -4.60 21.72 13.03
C LEU A 175 -5.92 20.93 12.86
N TRP A 176 -6.34 20.24 13.91
CA TRP A 176 -7.62 19.56 14.06
C TRP A 176 -7.90 18.54 12.96
N THR A 177 -8.86 18.80 12.07
CA THR A 177 -9.25 17.92 10.96
C THR A 177 -8.59 18.32 9.64
N LEU A 178 -7.85 19.44 9.59
CA LEU A 178 -7.24 19.92 8.34
C LEU A 178 -6.26 18.91 7.72
N PRO A 179 -5.37 18.25 8.49
CA PRO A 179 -4.49 17.23 7.92
C PRO A 179 -5.26 16.08 7.29
N ASN A 180 -6.39 15.66 7.90
CA ASN A 180 -7.19 14.56 7.39
C ASN A 180 -7.91 14.90 6.07
N HIS A 181 -8.39 16.14 5.94
CA HIS A 181 -8.92 16.63 4.67
C HIS A 181 -7.84 16.71 3.58
N LEU A 182 -6.61 17.08 3.96
CA LEU A 182 -5.47 17.08 3.04
C LEU A 182 -5.16 15.66 2.58
N THR A 183 -5.12 14.68 3.49
CA THR A 183 -4.93 13.25 3.15
C THR A 183 -6.01 12.76 2.19
N GLU A 184 -7.30 13.02 2.47
CA GLU A 184 -8.39 12.64 1.56
C GLU A 184 -8.25 13.29 0.18
N TRP A 185 -7.82 14.56 0.13
CA TRP A 185 -7.56 15.24 -1.13
C TRP A 185 -6.40 14.61 -1.90
N GLU A 186 -5.30 14.28 -1.22
CA GLU A 186 -4.15 13.60 -1.80
C GLU A 186 -4.55 12.21 -2.33
N VAL A 187 -5.29 11.42 -1.56
CA VAL A 187 -5.81 10.10 -1.98
C VAL A 187 -6.71 10.23 -3.21
N ARG A 188 -7.70 11.13 -3.21
CA ARG A 188 -8.56 11.38 -4.39
C ARG A 188 -7.77 11.85 -5.60
N LYS A 189 -6.66 12.56 -5.39
CA LYS A 189 -5.77 12.99 -6.47
C LYS A 189 -5.01 11.80 -7.06
N VAL A 190 -4.40 10.95 -6.22
CA VAL A 190 -3.69 9.74 -6.65
C VAL A 190 -4.65 8.77 -7.36
N GLN A 191 -5.83 8.52 -6.80
CA GLN A 191 -6.85 7.67 -7.44
C GLN A 191 -7.23 8.16 -8.85
N ARG A 192 -7.37 9.49 -9.03
CA ARG A 192 -7.63 10.08 -10.36
C ARG A 192 -6.46 9.89 -11.32
N LEU A 193 -5.22 9.99 -10.86
CA LEU A 193 -4.04 9.73 -11.68
C LEU A 193 -3.97 8.27 -12.09
N ASN A 194 -4.12 7.35 -11.12
CA ASN A 194 -4.07 5.91 -11.35
C ASN A 194 -5.16 5.49 -12.36
N ARG A 195 -6.38 5.99 -12.21
CA ARG A 195 -7.48 5.72 -13.16
C ARG A 195 -7.18 6.23 -14.57
N ARG A 196 -6.52 7.38 -14.71
CA ARG A 196 -6.16 7.95 -16.02
C ARG A 196 -4.99 7.22 -16.68
N ALA A 197 -4.06 6.69 -15.88
CA ALA A 197 -2.91 5.94 -16.38
C ALA A 197 -3.26 4.48 -16.73
N THR A 198 -4.24 3.88 -16.04
CA THR A 198 -4.55 2.45 -16.22
C THR A 198 -5.13 2.17 -17.62
N PRO A 199 -4.51 1.29 -18.43
CA PRO A 199 -5.03 0.90 -19.73
C PRO A 199 -6.39 0.18 -19.65
N GLU A 200 -7.20 0.28 -20.70
CA GLU A 200 -8.54 -0.32 -20.73
C GLU A 200 -8.51 -1.85 -20.60
N SER A 201 -7.49 -2.51 -21.14
CA SER A 201 -7.28 -3.96 -21.01
C SER A 201 -7.13 -4.38 -19.54
N VAL A 202 -6.38 -3.60 -18.76
CA VAL A 202 -6.19 -3.84 -17.31
C VAL A 202 -7.48 -3.60 -16.55
N LEU A 203 -8.28 -2.59 -16.93
CA LEU A 203 -9.58 -2.33 -16.31
C LEU A 203 -10.54 -3.52 -16.52
N ARG A 204 -10.67 -4.02 -17.75
CA ARG A 204 -11.50 -5.20 -18.07
C ARG A 204 -10.99 -6.45 -17.36
N TRP A 205 -9.67 -6.66 -17.31
CA TRP A 205 -9.07 -7.77 -16.56
C TRP A 205 -9.36 -7.70 -15.04
N SER A 206 -9.48 -6.48 -14.49
CA SER A 206 -9.75 -6.24 -13.07
C SER A 206 -11.23 -6.40 -12.69
N GLU A 207 -12.13 -6.58 -13.66
CA GLU A 207 -13.56 -6.79 -13.37
C GLU A 207 -13.79 -8.12 -12.66
N PRO A 208 -14.75 -8.18 -11.72
CA PRO A 208 -15.01 -9.39 -10.96
C PRO A 208 -15.54 -10.50 -11.86
N LEU A 209 -14.97 -11.69 -11.70
CA LEU A 209 -15.42 -12.90 -12.36
C LEU A 209 -16.51 -13.62 -11.54
N PRO A 210 -17.45 -14.31 -12.22
CA PRO A 210 -18.35 -15.25 -11.56
C PRO A 210 -17.56 -16.35 -10.81
N GLU A 211 -18.06 -16.80 -9.65
CA GLU A 211 -17.38 -17.81 -8.81
C GLU A 211 -17.06 -19.10 -9.56
N MET A 212 -17.87 -19.48 -10.54
CA MET A 212 -17.66 -20.67 -11.37
C MET A 212 -16.38 -20.58 -12.22
N GLU A 213 -15.95 -19.37 -12.56
CA GLU A 213 -14.76 -19.11 -13.40
C GLU A 213 -13.50 -18.83 -12.58
N TRP A 214 -13.56 -18.94 -11.24
CA TRP A 214 -12.40 -18.70 -10.40
C TRP A 214 -11.33 -19.77 -10.61
N ALA A 215 -10.12 -19.33 -10.92
CA ALA A 215 -8.96 -20.19 -11.08
C ALA A 215 -8.62 -20.86 -9.75
N LYS A 216 -8.41 -22.18 -9.79
CA LYS A 216 -8.04 -22.98 -8.62
C LYS A 216 -6.52 -23.20 -8.60
N PRO A 217 -5.90 -23.30 -7.41
CA PRO A 217 -4.48 -23.63 -7.31
C PRO A 217 -4.17 -24.99 -7.94
N SER A 218 -3.05 -25.08 -8.66
CA SER A 218 -2.62 -26.33 -9.28
C SER A 218 -2.24 -27.38 -8.22
N ASP A 219 -2.33 -28.66 -8.59
CA ASP A 219 -1.96 -29.75 -7.68
C ASP A 219 -0.45 -29.75 -7.37
N THR A 220 0.36 -29.32 -8.33
CA THR A 220 1.79 -29.07 -8.14
C THR A 220 2.04 -28.00 -7.10
N PHE A 221 1.31 -26.88 -7.17
CA PHE A 221 1.41 -25.79 -6.21
C PHE A 221 1.01 -26.26 -4.81
N LYS A 222 -0.15 -26.93 -4.66
CA LYS A 222 -0.60 -27.48 -3.37
C LYS A 222 0.44 -28.42 -2.74
N ARG A 223 1.01 -29.32 -3.55
CA ARG A 223 2.06 -30.26 -3.11
C ARG A 223 3.32 -29.54 -2.65
N LEU A 224 3.75 -28.49 -3.35
CA LEU A 224 4.94 -27.71 -2.98
C LEU A 224 4.70 -26.88 -1.73
N SER A 225 3.54 -26.22 -1.62
CA SER A 225 3.18 -25.42 -0.45
C SER A 225 3.12 -26.26 0.84
N GLN A 226 2.72 -27.53 0.75
CA GLN A 226 2.76 -28.46 1.89
C GLN A 226 4.17 -28.78 2.39
N LYS A 227 5.21 -28.66 1.57
CA LYS A 227 6.60 -28.94 1.97
C LYS A 227 7.25 -27.81 2.75
N VAL A 228 6.73 -26.59 2.61
CA VAL A 228 7.32 -25.35 3.16
C VAL A 228 6.53 -24.87 4.39
N ARG A 229 5.39 -25.48 4.68
CA ARG A 229 4.54 -25.21 5.84
C ARG A 229 4.98 -26.05 7.04
#